data_AF-A0A7S1G6G8-F1
#
_entry.id   AF-A0A7S1G6G8-F1
#
_cell.length_a   1.000
_cell.length_b   1.000
_cell.length_c   1.000
_cell.angle_alpha   90.00
_cell.angle_beta   90.00
_cell.angle_gamma   90.00
#
_symmetry.space_group_name_H-M   'P 1'
#
loop_
_entity.id
_entity.type
_entity.pdbx_description
1 polymer ?
#
loop_
_entity_poly.entity_id
_entity_poly.type
_entity_poly.pdbx_seq_one_letter_code
_entity_poly.pdbx_strand_id
1 'polypeptide(L)'
;SVGGGRTVAEGQAAWRAAAAAAKASGATTAKVVALTGGPCAGKSTALAFLSDQLSRRGADVITCPEAATLVMSNGVRPPTAPGVACAWQSLMLSTMLAMEDNYKEWAALQATARVLGGRPPRPSVVVCDRGALDGKSFVEPAVWAAVLEERGKTTEELQARYDLVVHLVTAAIGAADHYEAGDGALSNPARFHSAAQAADVDRATLAAWEGHPALVRVDNSTGFARKVVRVLTPICALVGLPRPREVTVTVTVREIERAALPVPVEDVRITIVGLHALAHASSRSSSAEGDVAGEGA
;
A
#
# COMPACT_ATOMS: atom_id res chain seq x y z
N SER A 1 -24.75 38.42 10.05
CA SER A 1 -23.33 38.81 10.21
C SER A 1 -22.58 37.64 10.83
N VAL A 2 -21.24 37.65 10.78
CA VAL A 2 -20.25 36.54 10.93
C VAL A 2 -20.01 35.82 9.58
N GLY A 3 -18.86 35.93 8.89
CA GLY A 3 -17.59 36.59 9.20
C GLY A 3 -16.79 36.85 7.92
N GLY A 4 -15.90 37.84 7.97
CA GLY A 4 -15.14 38.35 6.82
C GLY A 4 -14.31 37.27 6.12
N GLY A 5 -14.58 37.08 4.83
CA GLY A 5 -13.74 36.24 3.99
C GLY A 5 -12.37 36.90 3.84
N ARG A 6 -11.31 36.14 4.17
CA ARG A 6 -9.93 36.54 3.85
C ARG A 6 -9.86 36.86 2.37
N THR A 7 -9.15 37.92 2.02
CA THR A 7 -8.83 38.20 0.61
C THR A 7 -8.02 37.03 0.04
N VAL A 8 -8.02 36.85 -1.29
CA VAL A 8 -7.21 35.81 -1.95
C VAL A 8 -5.73 35.93 -1.55
N ALA A 9 -5.23 37.17 -1.42
CA ALA A 9 -3.86 37.45 -0.99
C ALA A 9 -3.60 37.01 0.47
N GLU A 10 -4.51 37.29 1.40
CA GLU A 10 -4.42 36.82 2.78
C GLU A 10 -4.51 35.29 2.88
N GLY A 11 -5.36 34.67 2.06
CA GLY A 11 -5.44 33.22 1.93
C GLY A 11 -4.12 32.60 1.45
N GLN A 12 -3.50 33.18 0.41
CA GLN A 12 -2.21 32.74 -0.12
C GLN A 12 -1.05 32.95 0.86
N ALA A 13 -1.03 34.06 1.60
CA ALA A 13 -0.01 34.32 2.62
C ALA A 13 -0.13 33.33 3.79
N ALA A 14 -1.34 33.12 4.31
CA ALA A 14 -1.61 32.13 5.35
C ALA A 14 -1.25 30.72 4.89
N TRP A 15 -1.55 30.38 3.63
CA TRP A 15 -1.16 29.14 2.99
C TRP A 15 0.36 28.94 3.00
N ARG A 16 1.11 29.91 2.46
CA ARG A 16 2.59 29.83 2.38
C ARG A 16 3.23 29.69 3.76
N ALA A 17 2.74 30.44 4.75
CA ALA A 17 3.22 30.37 6.12
C ALA A 17 2.95 28.99 6.75
N ALA A 18 1.75 28.45 6.57
CA ALA A 18 1.40 27.13 7.09
C ALA A 18 2.18 26.01 6.39
N ALA A 19 2.33 26.07 5.06
CA ALA A 19 3.12 25.09 4.31
C ALA A 19 4.60 25.12 4.73
N ALA A 20 5.18 26.29 4.95
CA ALA A 20 6.55 26.44 5.45
C ALA A 20 6.73 25.87 6.87
N ALA A 21 5.80 26.19 7.79
CA ALA A 21 5.82 25.66 9.16
C ALA A 21 5.68 24.12 9.17
N ALA A 22 4.78 23.60 8.35
CA ALA A 22 4.52 22.18 8.28
C ALA A 22 5.71 21.40 7.66
N LYS A 23 6.37 21.97 6.64
CA LYS A 23 7.62 21.46 6.08
C LYS A 23 8.76 21.48 7.10
N ALA A 24 8.90 22.55 7.88
CA ALA A 24 9.92 22.66 8.95
C ALA A 24 9.72 21.63 10.07
N SER A 25 8.47 21.28 10.39
CA SER A 25 8.14 20.27 11.39
C SER A 25 8.32 18.81 10.92
N GLY A 26 8.62 18.58 9.64
CA GLY A 26 8.65 17.24 9.04
C GLY A 26 7.29 16.56 8.93
N ALA A 27 6.20 17.23 9.32
CA ALA A 27 4.87 16.64 9.44
C ALA A 27 4.09 16.53 8.11
N THR A 28 4.65 17.02 7.00
CA THR A 28 3.92 17.13 5.71
C THR A 28 4.63 16.52 4.52
N THR A 29 5.78 15.88 4.71
CA THR A 29 6.40 15.12 3.62
C THR A 29 5.72 13.77 3.51
N ALA A 30 4.85 13.64 2.52
CA ALA A 30 4.23 12.37 2.20
C ALA A 30 5.32 11.35 1.86
N LYS A 31 5.17 10.14 2.40
CA LYS A 31 6.04 9.01 2.05
C LYS A 31 5.69 8.52 0.66
N VAL A 32 6.69 8.28 -0.17
CA VAL A 32 6.50 7.88 -1.56
C VAL A 32 6.83 6.41 -1.70
N VAL A 33 5.88 5.63 -2.20
CA VAL A 33 6.01 4.17 -2.34
C VAL A 33 5.80 3.79 -3.80
N ALA A 34 6.75 3.08 -4.40
CA ALA A 34 6.54 2.44 -5.69
C ALA A 34 6.02 1.01 -5.50
N LEU A 35 4.89 0.68 -6.13
CA LEU A 35 4.48 -0.71 -6.35
C LEU A 35 4.99 -1.14 -7.73
N THR A 36 5.98 -2.02 -7.74
CA THR A 36 6.63 -2.50 -8.96
C THR A 36 6.42 -4.01 -9.15
N GLY A 37 6.78 -4.51 -10.32
CA GLY A 37 6.68 -5.93 -10.68
C GLY A 37 6.15 -6.17 -12.08
N GLY A 38 6.27 -7.43 -12.51
CA GLY A 38 5.83 -7.87 -13.82
C GLY A 38 4.32 -7.74 -14.05
N PRO A 39 3.85 -7.96 -15.29
CA PRO A 39 2.42 -8.10 -15.56
C PRO A 39 1.85 -9.23 -14.70
N CYS A 40 0.60 -9.10 -14.27
CA CYS A 40 -0.07 -10.09 -13.41
C CYS A 40 0.52 -10.29 -11.99
N ALA A 41 1.26 -9.32 -11.46
CA ALA A 41 1.72 -9.35 -10.07
C ALA A 41 0.62 -9.07 -9.02
N GLY A 42 -0.53 -8.55 -9.45
CA GLY A 42 -1.63 -8.14 -8.59
C GLY A 42 -1.53 -6.70 -8.06
N LYS A 43 -0.76 -5.83 -8.75
CA LYS A 43 -0.53 -4.42 -8.35
C LYS A 43 -1.82 -3.63 -8.19
N SER A 44 -2.71 -3.63 -9.18
CA SER A 44 -3.95 -2.86 -9.14
C SER A 44 -4.88 -3.31 -7.99
N THR A 45 -4.99 -4.62 -7.75
CA THR A 45 -5.74 -5.15 -6.60
C THR A 45 -5.08 -4.80 -5.27
N ALA A 46 -3.74 -4.90 -5.19
CA ALA A 46 -3.00 -4.47 -4.01
C ALA A 46 -3.18 -2.96 -3.76
N LEU A 47 -3.14 -2.12 -4.80
CA LEU A 47 -3.32 -0.67 -4.70
C LEU A 47 -4.70 -0.31 -4.13
N ALA A 48 -5.76 -0.94 -4.63
CA ALA A 48 -7.12 -0.75 -4.10
C ALA A 48 -7.22 -1.15 -2.62
N PHE A 49 -6.64 -2.30 -2.25
CA PHE A 49 -6.61 -2.75 -0.87
C PHE A 49 -5.79 -1.82 0.03
N LEU A 50 -4.62 -1.38 -0.41
CA LEU A 50 -3.76 -0.45 0.33
C LEU A 50 -4.47 0.88 0.57
N SER A 51 -5.15 1.40 -0.44
CA SER A 51 -5.92 2.65 -0.34
C SER A 51 -6.99 2.56 0.76
N ASP A 52 -7.81 1.50 0.76
CA ASP A 52 -8.82 1.28 1.80
C ASP A 52 -8.18 1.09 3.18
N GLN A 53 -7.18 0.20 3.28
CA GLN A 53 -6.62 -0.21 4.57
C GLN A 53 -5.80 0.86 5.26
N LEU A 54 -5.03 1.66 4.52
CA LEU A 54 -4.26 2.78 5.08
C LEU A 54 -5.20 3.93 5.47
N SER A 55 -6.22 4.20 4.66
CA SER A 55 -7.24 5.22 4.98
C SER A 55 -8.00 4.89 6.27
N ARG A 56 -8.41 3.63 6.45
CA ARG A 56 -9.06 3.15 7.70
C ARG A 56 -8.17 3.28 8.93
N ARG A 57 -6.85 3.25 8.75
CA ARG A 57 -5.85 3.44 9.81
C ARG A 57 -5.52 4.92 10.05
N GLY A 58 -6.17 5.84 9.34
CA GLY A 58 -6.05 7.27 9.54
C GLY A 58 -4.92 7.94 8.77
N ALA A 59 -4.35 7.29 7.75
CA ALA A 59 -3.46 7.96 6.80
C ALA A 59 -4.24 8.62 5.66
N ASP A 60 -3.70 9.70 5.12
CA ASP A 60 -4.16 10.30 3.87
C ASP A 60 -3.42 9.60 2.71
N VAL A 61 -4.15 8.87 1.89
CA VAL A 61 -3.59 8.04 0.81
C VAL A 61 -3.86 8.67 -0.54
N ILE A 62 -2.81 8.84 -1.34
CA ILE A 62 -2.90 9.32 -2.72
C ILE A 62 -2.32 8.25 -3.63
N THR A 63 -3.08 7.81 -4.62
CA THR A 63 -2.61 6.85 -5.61
C THR A 63 -2.18 7.58 -6.87
N CYS A 64 -0.92 7.42 -7.28
CA CYS A 64 -0.43 7.89 -8.58
C CYS A 64 -0.64 6.77 -9.61
N PRO A 65 -1.52 6.95 -10.61
CA PRO A 65 -1.82 5.90 -11.57
C PRO A 65 -0.64 5.65 -12.53
N GLU A 66 -0.65 4.48 -13.17
CA GLU A 66 0.35 4.09 -14.15
C GLU A 66 0.29 5.01 -15.39
N ALA A 67 1.40 5.68 -15.70
CA ALA A 67 1.49 6.61 -16.83
C ALA A 67 1.14 5.94 -18.17
N ALA A 68 1.54 4.67 -18.36
CA ALA A 68 1.27 3.92 -19.59
C ALA A 68 -0.24 3.72 -19.80
N THR A 69 -0.91 3.19 -18.78
CA THR A 69 -2.36 3.02 -18.79
C THR A 69 -3.06 4.37 -19.01
N LEU A 70 -2.62 5.44 -18.32
CA LEU A 70 -3.20 6.77 -18.47
C LEU A 70 -3.11 7.31 -19.90
N VAL A 71 -1.94 7.29 -20.54
CA VAL A 71 -1.83 7.85 -21.90
C VAL A 71 -2.48 6.94 -22.94
N MET A 72 -2.37 5.62 -22.79
CA MET A 72 -2.91 4.66 -23.73
C MET A 72 -4.45 4.61 -23.70
N SER A 73 -5.06 4.76 -22.53
CA SER A 73 -6.52 4.89 -22.42
C SER A 73 -7.05 6.18 -23.04
N ASN A 74 -6.17 7.15 -23.33
CA ASN A 74 -6.50 8.45 -23.92
C ASN A 74 -6.03 8.58 -25.38
N GLY A 75 -5.85 7.45 -26.08
CA GLY A 75 -5.62 7.42 -27.53
C GLY A 75 -4.15 7.45 -27.96
N VAL A 76 -3.21 7.54 -27.02
CA VAL A 76 -1.78 7.45 -27.33
C VAL A 76 -1.41 5.99 -27.58
N ARG A 77 -0.76 5.70 -28.71
CA ARG A 77 -0.32 4.34 -29.05
C ARG A 77 1.20 4.20 -28.92
N PRO A 78 1.71 3.09 -28.37
CA PRO A 78 3.14 2.80 -28.41
C PRO A 78 3.63 2.83 -29.86
N PRO A 79 4.72 3.54 -30.15
CA PRO A 79 5.19 3.69 -31.51
C PRO A 79 5.88 2.40 -31.97
N THR A 80 5.75 2.08 -33.26
CA THR A 80 6.29 0.86 -33.88
C THR A 80 7.52 1.10 -34.77
N ALA A 81 7.83 2.37 -35.06
CA ALA A 81 8.96 2.73 -35.90
C ALA A 81 10.30 2.49 -35.17
N PRO A 82 11.36 2.03 -35.85
CA PRO A 82 12.70 1.99 -35.26
C PRO A 82 13.17 3.38 -34.83
N GLY A 83 13.93 3.46 -33.72
CA GLY A 83 14.61 4.70 -33.28
C GLY A 83 13.78 5.64 -32.39
N VAL A 84 12.47 5.45 -32.26
CA VAL A 84 11.60 6.33 -31.44
C VAL A 84 11.40 5.84 -30.00
N ALA A 85 11.98 4.69 -29.64
CA ALA A 85 11.84 4.10 -28.31
C ALA A 85 12.41 5.01 -27.20
N CYS A 86 13.52 5.70 -27.47
CA CYS A 86 14.08 6.69 -26.55
C CYS A 86 13.09 7.82 -26.30
N ALA A 87 12.60 8.48 -27.36
CA ALA A 87 11.63 9.57 -27.24
C ALA A 87 10.34 9.14 -26.51
N TRP A 88 9.84 7.93 -26.79
CA TRP A 88 8.69 7.36 -26.09
C TRP A 88 8.95 7.22 -24.59
N GLN A 89 10.04 6.53 -24.21
CA GLN A 89 10.38 6.34 -22.80
C GLN A 89 10.69 7.66 -22.09
N SER A 90 11.33 8.59 -22.78
CA SER A 90 11.58 9.94 -22.29
C SER A 90 10.27 10.67 -21.97
N LEU A 91 9.25 10.63 -22.84
CA LEU A 91 7.94 11.23 -22.58
C LEU A 91 7.19 10.53 -21.44
N MET A 92 7.27 9.20 -21.39
CA MET A 92 6.68 8.39 -20.33
C MET A 92 7.28 8.73 -18.97
N LEU A 93 8.62 8.82 -18.89
CA LEU A 93 9.33 9.21 -17.68
C LEU A 93 8.93 10.62 -17.26
N SER A 94 8.92 11.60 -18.17
CA SER A 94 8.46 12.96 -17.86
C SER A 94 7.04 13.02 -17.32
N THR A 95 6.12 12.26 -17.93
CA THR A 95 4.72 12.19 -17.50
C THR A 95 4.62 11.65 -16.08
N MET A 96 5.34 10.55 -15.80
CA MET A 96 5.37 9.95 -14.47
C MET A 96 5.96 10.90 -13.43
N LEU A 97 7.12 11.51 -13.70
CA LEU A 97 7.76 12.44 -12.77
C LEU A 97 6.86 13.64 -12.45
N ALA A 98 6.20 14.22 -13.47
CA ALA A 98 5.27 15.33 -13.29
C ALA A 98 4.05 14.93 -12.44
N MET A 99 3.48 13.74 -12.68
CA MET A 99 2.38 13.23 -11.86
C MET A 99 2.81 13.05 -10.41
N GLU A 100 3.95 12.40 -10.18
CA GLU A 100 4.49 12.19 -8.84
C GLU A 100 4.75 13.50 -8.10
N ASP A 101 5.40 14.47 -8.74
CA ASP A 101 5.67 15.77 -8.14
C ASP A 101 4.37 16.48 -7.78
N ASN A 102 3.38 16.47 -8.68
CA ASN A 102 2.05 17.02 -8.40
C ASN A 102 1.39 16.29 -7.22
N TYR A 103 1.41 14.95 -7.16
CA TYR A 103 0.79 14.21 -6.05
C TYR A 103 1.48 14.44 -4.71
N LYS A 104 2.79 14.68 -4.68
CA LYS A 104 3.51 15.13 -3.49
C LYS A 104 3.02 16.50 -3.04
N GLU A 105 2.84 17.43 -3.97
CA GLU A 105 2.27 18.76 -3.69
C GLU A 105 0.81 18.68 -3.23
N TRP A 106 -0.02 17.82 -3.83
CA TRP A 106 -1.39 17.57 -3.36
C TRP A 106 -1.42 17.01 -1.93
N ALA A 107 -0.49 16.12 -1.58
CA ALA A 107 -0.39 15.60 -0.22
C ALA A 107 0.00 16.70 0.79
N ALA A 108 0.97 17.55 0.43
CA ALA A 108 1.35 18.70 1.24
C ALA A 108 0.19 19.71 1.39
N LEU A 109 -0.59 19.90 0.32
CA LEU A 109 -1.82 20.69 0.31
C LEU A 109 -2.83 20.17 1.33
N GLN A 110 -3.14 18.89 1.29
CA GLN A 110 -4.07 18.26 2.23
C GLN A 110 -3.60 18.41 3.69
N ALA A 111 -2.33 18.11 3.96
CA ALA A 111 -1.80 18.17 5.31
C ALA A 111 -1.84 19.60 5.89
N THR A 112 -1.48 20.60 5.08
CA THR A 112 -1.53 22.01 5.51
C THR A 112 -2.97 22.50 5.67
N ALA A 113 -3.90 22.08 4.81
CA ALA A 113 -5.32 22.39 4.96
C ALA A 113 -5.92 21.84 6.27
N ARG A 114 -5.43 20.68 6.75
CA ARG A 114 -5.80 20.16 8.08
C ARG A 114 -5.34 21.09 9.20
N VAL A 115 -4.08 21.50 9.17
CA VAL A 115 -3.48 22.40 10.16
C VAL A 115 -4.20 23.75 10.20
N LEU A 116 -4.46 24.36 9.04
CA LEU A 116 -5.21 25.61 8.94
C LEU A 116 -6.66 25.47 9.45
N GLY A 117 -7.24 24.27 9.33
CA GLY A 117 -8.54 23.92 9.90
C GLY A 117 -8.50 23.49 11.37
N GLY A 118 -7.40 23.70 12.09
CA GLY A 118 -7.26 23.37 13.52
C GLY A 118 -7.16 21.88 13.83
N ARG A 119 -6.84 21.04 12.83
CA ARG A 119 -6.70 19.59 13.00
C ARG A 119 -5.23 19.19 12.86
N PRO A 120 -4.76 18.18 13.62
CA PRO A 120 -3.40 17.69 13.46
C PRO A 120 -3.19 17.07 12.08
N PRO A 121 -1.95 17.11 11.55
CA PRO A 121 -1.60 16.41 10.33
C PRO A 121 -1.77 14.90 10.52
N ARG A 122 -2.06 14.20 9.42
CA ARG A 122 -2.09 12.74 9.37
C ARG A 122 -0.85 12.25 8.65
N PRO A 123 -0.43 10.99 8.87
CA PRO A 123 0.54 10.35 8.00
C PRO A 123 0.01 10.37 6.56
N SER A 124 0.82 10.82 5.61
CA SER A 124 0.44 10.85 4.19
C SER A 124 1.32 9.93 3.38
N VAL A 125 0.74 9.25 2.40
CA VAL A 125 1.46 8.34 1.51
C VAL A 125 1.01 8.49 0.06
N VAL A 126 1.98 8.64 -0.84
CA VAL A 126 1.77 8.59 -2.29
C VAL A 126 2.19 7.21 -2.75
N VAL A 127 1.23 6.40 -3.21
CA VAL A 127 1.47 5.05 -3.72
C VAL A 127 1.43 5.09 -5.25
N CYS A 128 2.58 4.89 -5.88
CA CYS A 128 2.73 4.88 -7.33
C CYS A 128 2.50 3.48 -7.90
N ASP A 129 1.58 3.36 -8.86
CA ASP A 129 1.47 2.18 -9.71
C ASP A 129 2.59 2.23 -10.76
N ARG A 130 3.68 1.53 -10.47
CA ARG A 130 5.02 1.63 -11.07
C ARG A 130 5.82 2.88 -10.68
N GLY A 131 7.14 2.74 -10.61
CA GLY A 131 8.06 3.85 -10.38
C GLY A 131 8.97 4.13 -11.57
N ALA A 132 9.82 5.14 -11.43
CA ALA A 132 10.61 5.75 -12.50
C ALA A 132 11.59 4.79 -13.19
N LEU A 133 12.03 3.73 -12.50
CA LEU A 133 12.92 2.74 -13.06
C LEU A 133 12.21 1.56 -13.74
N ASP A 134 10.88 1.44 -13.62
CA ASP A 134 10.14 0.35 -14.28
C ASP A 134 10.32 0.39 -15.81
N GLY A 135 10.44 1.59 -16.39
CA GLY A 135 10.67 1.79 -17.83
C GLY A 135 11.92 1.07 -18.36
N LYS A 136 12.95 0.92 -17.52
CA LYS A 136 14.20 0.20 -17.85
C LYS A 136 13.95 -1.25 -18.23
N SER A 137 12.91 -1.89 -17.71
CA SER A 137 12.59 -3.30 -17.99
C SER A 137 11.92 -3.53 -19.35
N PHE A 138 11.55 -2.46 -20.08
CA PHE A 138 10.85 -2.53 -21.36
C PHE A 138 11.73 -2.12 -22.56
N VAL A 139 12.98 -1.75 -22.35
CA VAL A 139 13.89 -1.28 -23.39
C VAL A 139 15.30 -1.80 -23.18
N GLU A 140 16.08 -1.80 -24.27
CA GLU A 140 17.49 -2.17 -24.21
C GLU A 140 18.29 -1.19 -23.32
N PRO A 141 19.36 -1.66 -22.64
CA PRO A 141 20.17 -0.81 -21.77
C PRO A 141 20.70 0.47 -22.42
N ALA A 142 21.07 0.41 -23.71
CA ALA A 142 21.54 1.57 -24.46
C ALA A 142 20.45 2.63 -24.66
N VAL A 143 19.19 2.21 -24.86
CA VAL A 143 18.05 3.12 -24.97
C VAL A 143 17.77 3.77 -23.62
N TRP A 144 17.81 2.99 -22.53
CA TRP A 144 17.61 3.54 -21.19
C TRP A 144 18.69 4.57 -20.81
N ALA A 145 19.96 4.30 -21.15
CA ALA A 145 21.04 5.25 -20.94
C ALA A 145 20.79 6.58 -21.68
N ALA A 146 20.35 6.52 -22.94
CA ALA A 146 20.00 7.71 -23.71
C ALA A 146 18.81 8.49 -23.10
N VAL A 147 17.80 7.79 -22.56
CA VAL A 147 16.67 8.42 -21.84
C VAL A 147 17.16 9.20 -20.62
N LEU A 148 18.06 8.62 -19.84
CA LEU A 148 18.64 9.28 -18.66
C LEU A 148 19.44 10.52 -19.05
N GLU A 149 20.26 10.42 -20.09
CA GLU A 149 21.03 11.55 -20.64
C GLU A 149 20.11 12.67 -21.14
N GLU A 150 19.11 12.35 -21.97
CA GLU A 150 18.14 13.32 -22.51
C GLU A 150 17.38 14.04 -21.38
N ARG A 151 17.08 13.34 -20.28
CA ARG A 151 16.37 13.90 -19.13
C ARG A 151 17.26 14.55 -18.09
N GLY A 152 18.58 14.47 -18.25
CA GLY A 152 19.54 14.94 -17.25
C GLY A 152 19.28 14.30 -15.88
N LYS A 153 19.08 12.98 -15.87
CA LYS A 153 18.80 12.19 -14.67
C LYS A 153 19.83 11.09 -14.46
N THR A 154 20.09 10.76 -13.20
CA THR A 154 20.82 9.53 -12.85
C THR A 154 19.90 8.48 -12.28
N THR A 155 20.37 7.22 -12.22
CA THR A 155 19.60 6.13 -11.60
C THR A 155 19.38 6.42 -10.11
N GLU A 156 20.39 6.94 -9.43
CA GLU A 156 20.37 7.28 -7.99
C GLU A 156 19.36 8.38 -7.70
N GLU A 157 19.30 9.41 -8.55
CA GLU A 157 18.29 10.47 -8.44
C GLU A 157 16.87 9.93 -8.58
N LEU A 158 16.64 9.00 -9.52
CA LEU A 158 15.34 8.36 -9.69
C LEU A 158 15.01 7.43 -8.51
N GLN A 159 15.98 6.69 -7.98
CA GLN A 159 15.81 5.86 -6.77
C GLN A 159 15.45 6.70 -5.55
N ALA A 160 16.14 7.83 -5.33
CA ALA A 160 15.95 8.71 -4.19
C ALA A 160 14.56 9.36 -4.12
N ARG A 161 13.73 9.22 -5.17
CA ARG A 161 12.35 9.72 -5.19
C ARG A 161 11.39 8.88 -4.33
N TYR A 162 11.77 7.65 -3.98
CA TYR A 162 10.92 6.69 -3.28
C TYR A 162 11.50 6.38 -1.90
N ASP A 163 10.66 6.44 -0.87
CA ASP A 163 11.03 6.01 0.48
C ASP A 163 10.99 4.47 0.61
N LEU A 164 10.23 3.80 -0.25
CA LEU A 164 10.05 2.34 -0.27
C LEU A 164 9.67 1.88 -1.68
N VAL A 165 10.28 0.78 -2.11
CA VAL A 165 9.91 0.07 -3.34
C VAL A 165 9.42 -1.31 -2.94
N VAL A 166 8.19 -1.65 -3.31
CA VAL A 166 7.64 -2.99 -3.08
C VAL A 166 7.49 -3.70 -4.41
N HIS A 167 8.33 -4.71 -4.65
CA HIS A 167 8.27 -5.56 -5.83
C HIS A 167 7.32 -6.73 -5.58
N LEU A 168 6.16 -6.72 -6.23
CA LEU A 168 5.24 -7.84 -6.23
C LEU A 168 5.67 -8.78 -7.35
N VAL A 169 6.05 -10.02 -7.00
CA VAL A 169 6.43 -11.02 -7.99
C VAL A 169 5.20 -11.42 -8.81
N THR A 170 5.33 -11.46 -10.13
CA THR A 170 4.29 -11.93 -11.06
C THR A 170 3.75 -13.32 -10.70
N ALA A 171 2.45 -13.58 -10.90
CA ALA A 171 1.88 -14.91 -10.74
C ALA A 171 2.57 -15.97 -11.63
N ALA A 172 3.18 -15.57 -12.75
CA ALA A 172 3.94 -16.48 -13.60
C ALA A 172 5.15 -17.14 -12.89
N ILE A 173 5.57 -16.63 -11.73
CA ILE A 173 6.65 -17.20 -10.91
C ILE A 173 6.06 -17.73 -9.60
N GLY A 174 5.93 -19.05 -9.48
CA GLY A 174 5.49 -19.71 -8.23
C GLY A 174 3.98 -19.67 -7.96
N ALA A 175 3.16 -19.22 -8.91
CA ALA A 175 1.70 -19.26 -8.85
C ALA A 175 1.08 -19.39 -10.26
N ALA A 176 1.65 -20.27 -11.09
CA ALA A 176 1.31 -20.39 -12.51
C ALA A 176 -0.19 -20.67 -12.75
N ASP A 177 -0.84 -21.40 -11.85
CA ASP A 177 -2.28 -21.70 -11.88
C ASP A 177 -3.17 -20.44 -11.81
N HIS A 178 -2.62 -19.31 -11.38
CA HIS A 178 -3.29 -18.02 -11.29
C HIS A 178 -2.86 -17.05 -12.41
N TYR A 179 -2.07 -17.50 -13.39
CA TYR A 179 -1.64 -16.69 -14.52
C TYR A 179 -2.49 -16.99 -15.77
N GLU A 180 -3.44 -16.11 -16.07
CA GLU A 180 -4.22 -16.16 -17.31
C GLU A 180 -3.62 -15.21 -18.37
N ALA A 181 -3.49 -15.69 -19.61
CA ALA A 181 -3.03 -14.92 -20.78
C ALA A 181 -3.87 -15.22 -22.03
N GLY A 182 -3.87 -14.29 -22.99
CA GLY A 182 -4.56 -14.40 -24.29
C GLY A 182 -6.01 -13.90 -24.28
N ASP A 183 -6.66 -13.98 -25.45
CA ASP A 183 -8.00 -13.44 -25.74
C ASP A 183 -9.14 -14.07 -24.91
N GLY A 184 -8.86 -15.16 -24.17
CA GLY A 184 -9.78 -15.83 -23.26
C GLY A 184 -9.55 -15.55 -21.77
N ALA A 185 -8.61 -14.67 -21.41
CA ALA A 185 -8.35 -14.32 -20.02
C ALA A 185 -9.52 -13.51 -19.43
N LEU A 186 -10.25 -14.09 -18.47
CA LEU A 186 -11.40 -13.47 -17.81
C LEU A 186 -11.02 -12.19 -17.04
N SER A 187 -9.74 -12.08 -16.65
CA SER A 187 -9.24 -10.99 -15.81
C SER A 187 -8.58 -9.82 -16.57
N ASN A 188 -8.12 -9.99 -17.82
CA ASN A 188 -7.57 -8.89 -18.64
C ASN A 188 -7.38 -9.26 -20.14
N PRO A 189 -8.31 -8.87 -21.04
CA PRO A 189 -8.24 -9.10 -22.49
C PRO A 189 -7.09 -8.38 -23.22
N ALA A 190 -6.40 -7.44 -22.57
CA ALA A 190 -5.29 -6.68 -23.17
C ALA A 190 -3.90 -7.30 -22.89
N ARG A 191 -3.82 -8.59 -22.57
CA ARG A 191 -2.55 -9.25 -22.20
C ARG A 191 -1.84 -9.88 -23.39
N PHE A 192 -0.75 -9.24 -23.78
CA PHE A 192 0.14 -9.67 -24.85
C PHE A 192 1.30 -10.58 -24.41
N HIS A 193 1.50 -10.82 -23.10
CA HIS A 193 2.67 -11.55 -22.59
C HIS A 193 2.33 -12.99 -22.18
N SER A 194 3.10 -13.95 -22.69
CA SER A 194 3.13 -15.32 -22.16
C SER A 194 3.64 -15.35 -20.71
N ALA A 195 3.41 -16.45 -19.98
CA ALA A 195 3.92 -16.60 -18.62
C ALA A 195 5.46 -16.47 -18.55
N ALA A 196 6.18 -17.02 -19.54
CA ALA A 196 7.63 -16.89 -19.63
C ALA A 196 8.06 -15.42 -19.81
N GLN A 197 7.45 -14.71 -20.76
CA GLN A 197 7.72 -13.29 -20.99
C GLN A 197 7.40 -12.43 -19.76
N ALA A 198 6.30 -12.73 -19.06
CA ALA A 198 5.94 -12.05 -17.82
C ALA A 198 6.99 -12.28 -16.72
N ALA A 199 7.53 -13.49 -16.62
CA ALA A 199 8.59 -13.82 -15.68
C ALA A 199 9.92 -13.14 -16.01
N ASP A 200 10.26 -13.02 -17.30
CA ASP A 200 11.45 -12.29 -17.76
C ASP A 200 11.35 -10.80 -17.45
N VAL A 201 10.20 -10.19 -17.77
CA VAL A 201 9.91 -8.79 -17.42
C VAL A 201 9.96 -8.59 -15.91
N ASP A 202 9.38 -9.50 -15.11
CA ASP A 202 9.42 -9.40 -13.64
C ASP A 202 10.84 -9.38 -13.09
N ARG A 203 11.72 -10.28 -13.59
CA ARG A 203 13.14 -10.30 -13.22
C ARG A 203 13.87 -9.03 -13.64
N ALA A 204 13.64 -8.56 -14.87
CA ALA A 204 14.24 -7.32 -15.36
C ALA A 204 13.77 -6.09 -14.57
N THR A 205 12.49 -6.04 -14.21
CA THR A 205 11.94 -5.00 -13.33
C THR A 205 12.58 -5.04 -11.95
N LEU A 206 12.71 -6.23 -11.33
CA LEU A 206 13.38 -6.35 -10.03
C LEU A 206 14.83 -5.87 -10.11
N ALA A 207 15.57 -6.30 -11.13
CA ALA A 207 16.96 -5.92 -11.37
C ALA A 207 17.12 -4.40 -11.60
N ALA A 208 16.12 -3.73 -12.17
CA ALA A 208 16.14 -2.27 -12.33
C ALA A 208 16.16 -1.52 -10.98
N TRP A 209 15.59 -2.13 -9.94
CA TRP A 209 15.50 -1.55 -8.59
C TRP A 209 16.56 -2.04 -7.61
N GLU A 210 17.42 -2.98 -8.03
CA GLU A 210 18.56 -3.41 -7.22
C GLU A 210 19.43 -2.21 -6.81
N GLY A 211 19.88 -2.20 -5.55
CA GLY A 211 20.59 -1.07 -4.95
C GLY A 211 19.71 -0.06 -4.21
N HIS A 212 18.39 -0.06 -4.41
CA HIS A 212 17.50 0.79 -3.61
C HIS A 212 17.52 0.36 -2.13
N PRO A 213 17.79 1.26 -1.16
CA PRO A 213 18.04 0.91 0.24
C PRO A 213 16.82 0.29 0.96
N ALA A 214 15.61 0.61 0.48
CA ALA A 214 14.36 0.09 0.99
C ALA A 214 13.57 -0.66 -0.11
N LEU A 215 14.16 -1.73 -0.66
CA LEU A 215 13.49 -2.64 -1.60
C LEU A 215 12.92 -3.85 -0.85
N VAL A 216 11.61 -4.09 -0.99
CA VAL A 216 10.92 -5.26 -0.41
C VAL A 216 10.37 -6.12 -1.53
N ARG A 217 10.80 -7.38 -1.60
CA ARG A 217 10.27 -8.38 -2.52
C ARG A 217 9.15 -9.19 -1.86
N VAL A 218 7.99 -9.26 -2.51
CA VAL A 218 6.84 -10.06 -2.08
C VAL A 218 6.54 -11.14 -3.11
N ASP A 219 6.97 -12.37 -2.81
CA ASP A 219 6.77 -13.57 -3.63
C ASP A 219 5.33 -14.15 -3.52
N ASN A 220 5.10 -15.24 -4.24
CA ASN A 220 3.82 -15.98 -4.25
C ASN A 220 3.80 -17.20 -3.31
N SER A 221 4.68 -17.28 -2.30
CA SER A 221 4.71 -18.41 -1.35
C SER A 221 3.47 -18.51 -0.44
N THR A 222 2.57 -17.53 -0.53
CA THR A 222 1.33 -17.42 0.25
C THR A 222 0.15 -17.15 -0.69
N GLY A 223 -1.06 -17.51 -0.29
CA GLY A 223 -2.28 -17.10 -1.00
C GLY A 223 -2.38 -15.57 -1.16
N PHE A 224 -3.10 -15.11 -2.19
CA PHE A 224 -3.10 -13.70 -2.60
C PHE A 224 -3.49 -12.73 -1.48
N ALA A 225 -4.49 -13.08 -0.66
CA ALA A 225 -4.89 -12.24 0.49
C ALA A 225 -3.71 -11.99 1.47
N ARG A 226 -2.96 -13.03 1.82
CA ARG A 226 -1.76 -12.91 2.66
C ARG A 226 -0.62 -12.19 1.94
N LYS A 227 -0.48 -12.39 0.63
CA LYS A 227 0.48 -11.64 -0.22
C LYS A 227 0.24 -10.13 -0.09
N VAL A 228 -1.00 -9.67 -0.20
CA VAL A 228 -1.33 -8.24 -0.09
C VAL A 228 -1.09 -7.71 1.33
N VAL A 229 -1.33 -8.51 2.38
CA VAL A 229 -0.96 -8.14 3.76
C VAL A 229 0.57 -7.96 3.93
N ARG A 230 1.37 -8.80 3.26
CA ARG A 230 2.83 -8.65 3.22
C ARG A 230 3.28 -7.37 2.50
N VAL A 231 2.51 -6.87 1.54
CA VAL A 231 2.73 -5.54 0.90
C VAL A 231 2.37 -4.40 1.87
N LEU A 232 1.25 -4.51 2.59
CA LEU A 232 0.78 -3.48 3.53
C LEU A 232 1.74 -3.28 4.71
N THR A 233 2.33 -4.36 5.22
CA THR A 233 3.17 -4.35 6.42
C THR A 233 4.35 -3.36 6.38
N PRO A 234 5.24 -3.37 5.36
CA PRO A 234 6.33 -2.40 5.26
C PRO A 234 5.83 -0.97 5.06
N ILE A 235 4.70 -0.77 4.37
CA ILE A 235 4.11 0.56 4.17
C ILE A 235 3.60 1.12 5.51
N CYS A 236 2.89 0.31 6.31
CA CYS A 236 2.48 0.71 7.66
C CYS A 236 3.69 1.09 8.52
N ALA A 237 4.77 0.31 8.47
CA ALA A 237 5.99 0.63 9.21
C ALA A 237 6.60 1.96 8.76
N LEU A 238 6.66 2.21 7.45
CA LEU A 238 7.18 3.43 6.86
C LEU A 238 6.42 4.70 7.30
N VAL A 239 5.09 4.62 7.39
CA VAL A 239 4.24 5.75 7.78
C VAL A 239 3.90 5.80 9.28
N GLY A 240 4.49 4.92 10.09
CA GLY A 240 4.26 4.88 11.54
C GLY A 240 2.88 4.39 11.96
N LEU A 241 2.19 3.62 11.10
CA LEU A 241 0.89 3.04 11.40
C LEU A 241 1.00 1.64 12.03
N PRO A 242 -0.01 1.20 12.82
CA PRO A 242 -0.06 -0.15 13.34
C PRO A 242 -0.01 -1.19 12.22
N ARG A 243 0.91 -2.16 12.36
CA ARG A 243 1.02 -3.28 11.42
C ARG A 243 -0.31 -4.06 11.38
N PRO A 244 -0.71 -4.58 10.21
CA PRO A 244 -1.85 -5.48 10.14
C PRO A 244 -1.61 -6.68 11.06
N ARG A 245 -2.57 -6.94 11.97
CA ARG A 245 -2.60 -8.14 12.80
C ARG A 245 -3.45 -9.19 12.08
N GLU A 246 -2.98 -10.42 11.98
CA GLU A 246 -3.88 -11.52 11.67
C GLU A 246 -4.83 -11.69 12.85
N VAL A 247 -6.10 -11.36 12.65
CA VAL A 247 -7.15 -11.58 13.64
C VAL A 247 -7.89 -12.83 13.24
N THR A 248 -7.77 -13.88 14.05
CA THR A 248 -8.65 -15.05 13.91
C THR A 248 -9.99 -14.70 14.54
N VAL A 249 -11.00 -14.45 13.71
CA VAL A 249 -12.38 -14.25 14.19
C VAL A 249 -13.03 -15.62 14.27
N THR A 250 -13.24 -16.12 15.48
CA THR A 250 -14.05 -17.33 15.69
C THR A 250 -15.50 -16.92 15.76
N VAL A 251 -16.30 -17.30 14.77
CA VAL A 251 -17.75 -17.14 14.80
C VAL A 251 -18.39 -18.48 15.13
N THR A 252 -19.30 -18.50 16.10
CA THR A 252 -20.13 -19.69 16.34
C THR A 252 -21.29 -19.66 15.36
N VAL A 253 -21.38 -20.68 14.51
CA VAL A 253 -22.41 -20.78 13.48
C VAL A 253 -23.31 -21.95 13.84
N ARG A 254 -24.61 -21.71 13.95
CA ARG A 254 -25.55 -22.69 14.51
C ARG A 254 -25.83 -23.89 13.61
N GLU A 255 -25.60 -23.75 12.31
CA GLU A 255 -25.70 -24.79 11.28
C GLU A 255 -25.01 -24.22 10.03
N ILE A 256 -23.98 -24.90 9.52
CA ILE A 256 -23.36 -24.57 8.23
C ILE A 256 -23.44 -25.83 7.37
N GLU A 257 -24.05 -25.69 6.20
CA GLU A 257 -23.94 -26.68 5.15
C GLU A 257 -22.50 -26.63 4.59
N ARG A 258 -21.66 -27.56 5.05
CA ARG A 258 -20.21 -27.57 4.73
C ARG A 258 -19.94 -27.56 3.23
N ALA A 259 -20.79 -28.21 2.45
CA ALA A 259 -20.69 -28.27 0.99
C ALA A 259 -20.98 -26.93 0.29
N ALA A 260 -21.68 -26.01 0.96
CA ALA A 260 -22.01 -24.70 0.42
C ALA A 260 -20.89 -23.66 0.65
N LEU A 261 -19.84 -24.01 1.42
CA LEU A 261 -18.72 -23.11 1.65
C LEU A 261 -17.81 -23.04 0.41
N PRO A 262 -17.52 -21.85 -0.13
CA PRO A 262 -16.66 -21.69 -1.30
C PRO A 262 -15.16 -21.80 -0.96
N VAL A 263 -14.81 -22.44 0.16
CA VAL A 263 -13.46 -22.52 0.69
C VAL A 263 -13.17 -23.93 1.24
N PRO A 264 -11.92 -24.41 1.20
CA PRO A 264 -11.54 -25.66 1.83
C PRO A 264 -11.85 -25.65 3.33
N VAL A 265 -12.41 -26.76 3.82
CA VAL A 265 -12.78 -26.95 5.23
C VAL A 265 -11.82 -27.94 5.86
N GLU A 266 -11.25 -27.59 7.01
CA GLU A 266 -10.40 -28.47 7.81
C GLU A 266 -10.99 -28.62 9.22
N ASP A 267 -11.07 -29.86 9.72
CA ASP A 267 -11.51 -30.13 11.08
C ASP A 267 -10.32 -30.05 12.04
N VAL A 268 -10.29 -29.00 12.87
CA VAL A 268 -9.29 -28.83 13.91
C VAL A 268 -9.89 -29.21 15.26
N ARG A 269 -9.29 -30.20 15.94
CA ARG A 269 -9.70 -30.57 17.30
C ARG A 269 -9.07 -29.60 18.30
N ILE A 270 -9.88 -28.71 18.85
CA ILE A 270 -9.44 -27.77 19.89
C ILE A 270 -9.69 -28.40 21.27
N THR A 271 -8.63 -28.50 22.09
CA THR A 271 -8.76 -28.90 23.50
C THR A 271 -8.76 -27.63 24.35
N ILE A 272 -9.90 -27.32 24.97
CA ILE A 272 -10.02 -26.18 25.90
C ILE A 272 -9.67 -26.70 27.30
N VAL A 273 -8.51 -26.28 27.83
CA VAL A 273 -8.13 -26.58 29.21
C VAL A 273 -8.60 -25.44 30.10
N GLY A 274 -9.68 -25.66 30.86
CA GLY A 274 -10.15 -24.72 31.86
C GLY A 274 -9.28 -24.78 33.12
N LEU A 275 -8.57 -23.70 33.42
CA LEU A 275 -7.94 -23.53 34.73
C LEU A 275 -9.02 -23.08 35.72
N HIS A 276 -9.43 -23.99 36.62
CA HIS A 276 -10.24 -23.59 37.77
C HIS A 276 -9.38 -22.75 38.72
N ALA A 277 -9.76 -21.48 38.90
CA ALA A 277 -9.22 -20.67 39.99
C ALA A 277 -9.68 -21.30 41.32
N LEU A 278 -8.72 -21.74 42.14
CA LEU A 278 -8.98 -22.24 43.48
C LEU A 278 -9.58 -21.12 44.33
N ALA A 279 -10.82 -21.30 44.76
CA ALA A 279 -11.46 -20.42 45.71
C ALA A 279 -10.72 -20.52 47.07
N HIS A 280 -10.20 -19.39 47.55
CA HIS A 280 -9.65 -19.29 48.91
C HIS A 280 -10.75 -19.56 49.95
N ALA A 281 -10.66 -20.70 50.62
CA ALA A 281 -11.47 -20.99 51.80
C ALA A 281 -11.10 -20.02 52.92
N SER A 282 -11.99 -19.06 53.18
CA SER A 282 -11.88 -18.14 54.30
C SER A 282 -12.38 -18.85 55.56
N SER A 283 -11.48 -19.36 56.40
CA SER A 283 -11.83 -19.79 57.75
C SER A 283 -12.09 -18.54 58.61
N ARG A 284 -13.37 -18.20 58.84
CA ARG A 284 -13.75 -17.26 59.90
C ARG A 284 -14.01 -18.05 61.18
N SER A 285 -13.14 -17.87 62.17
CA SER A 285 -13.37 -18.25 63.56
C SER A 285 -14.52 -17.44 64.13
N SER A 286 -15.56 -18.11 64.63
CA SER A 286 -16.62 -17.50 65.42
C SER A 286 -16.16 -17.35 66.87
N SER A 287 -16.01 -16.11 67.32
CA SER A 287 -16.01 -15.75 68.74
C SER A 287 -16.58 -14.35 68.87
N ALA A 288 -17.87 -14.26 69.19
CA ALA A 288 -18.49 -13.05 69.69
C ALA A 288 -19.61 -13.46 70.65
N GLU A 289 -19.30 -13.27 71.93
CA GLU A 289 -20.23 -13.18 73.06
C GLU A 289 -21.30 -12.12 72.78
N GLY A 290 -22.48 -12.31 73.36
CA GLY A 290 -23.57 -11.35 73.30
C GLY A 290 -24.86 -11.90 73.88
N ASP A 291 -24.93 -11.92 75.21
CA ASP A 291 -26.14 -12.08 76.02
C ASP A 291 -27.32 -11.22 75.53
N VAL A 292 -28.52 -11.80 75.48
CA VAL A 292 -29.76 -11.15 75.98
C VAL A 292 -30.69 -12.24 76.52
N ALA A 293 -30.98 -12.12 77.82
CA ALA A 293 -31.95 -12.90 78.58
C ALA A 293 -33.40 -12.49 78.28
N GLY A 294 -34.33 -13.44 78.42
CA GLY A 294 -35.77 -13.23 78.48
C GLY A 294 -36.46 -14.40 79.18
N GLU A 295 -37.05 -14.11 80.33
CA GLU A 295 -37.59 -14.99 81.39
C GLU A 295 -38.75 -15.90 80.98
N GLY A 296 -38.98 -16.95 81.81
CA GLY A 296 -40.35 -17.38 82.13
C GLY A 296 -40.57 -18.83 82.57
N ALA A 297 -40.09 -19.23 83.76
CA ALA A 297 -40.77 -20.07 84.79
C ALA A 297 -39.78 -20.55 85.86
#